data_AF-A0A1Q9RRC7-F1
#
_entry.id   AF-A0A1Q9RRC7-F1
#
_cell.length_a   1.000
_cell.length_b   1.000
_cell.length_c   1.000
_cell.angle_alpha   90.00
_cell.angle_beta   90.00
_cell.angle_gamma   90.00
#
_symmetry.space_group_name_H-M   'P 1'
#
loop_
_entity.id
_entity.type
_entity.pdbx_description
1 polymer ?
#
loop_
_entity_poly.entity_id
_entity_poly.type
_entity_poly.pdbx_seq_one_letter_code
_entity_poly.pdbx_strand_id
1 'polypeptide(L)'
;MRLEDLAVEGGRDGIVATAGTTGVVIADLVARDVESDAIRSASTDGEIIGGHITGGTTAIDVSAATTISGVTIDGAAEGIHSRSPDPVRADEIRIDALDLGVNAAPGSPFQLTGSSVHALEAVRGQIEQHGTNDLSLPPLNLLGAIGLPLILLAVVLEQVHVTRQRRAGVRSRRMPPVPVGVPG
;
A
#
# COMPACT_ATOMS: atom_id res chain seq x y z
N MET A 1 -30.94 -9.98 -8.68
CA MET A 1 -31.09 -9.06 -9.84
C MET A 1 -29.77 -9.05 -10.58
N ARG A 2 -29.74 -9.05 -11.91
CA ARG A 2 -28.50 -9.09 -12.69
C ARG A 2 -28.43 -7.90 -13.66
N LEU A 3 -27.27 -7.25 -13.68
CA LEU A 3 -26.91 -6.15 -14.57
C LEU A 3 -25.66 -6.60 -15.34
N GLU A 4 -25.72 -6.62 -16.67
CA GLU A 4 -24.65 -7.12 -17.55
C GLU A 4 -24.37 -6.11 -18.66
N ASP A 5 -23.12 -6.09 -19.15
CA ASP A 5 -22.70 -5.34 -20.34
C ASP A 5 -23.09 -3.86 -20.30
N LEU A 6 -23.07 -3.26 -19.10
CA LEU A 6 -23.41 -1.86 -18.90
C LEU A 6 -22.20 -0.96 -19.13
N ALA A 7 -22.44 0.19 -19.77
CA ALA A 7 -21.50 1.29 -19.82
C ALA A 7 -22.04 2.48 -19.02
N VAL A 8 -21.23 3.00 -18.10
CA VAL A 8 -21.53 4.19 -17.30
C VAL A 8 -20.43 5.22 -17.57
N GLU A 9 -20.83 6.41 -18.00
CA GLU A 9 -19.93 7.52 -18.31
C GLU A 9 -20.34 8.76 -17.50
N GLY A 10 -19.42 9.29 -16.70
CA GLY A 10 -19.66 10.47 -15.88
C GLY A 10 -20.59 10.23 -14.70
N GLY A 11 -20.99 11.34 -14.06
CA GLY A 11 -21.91 11.35 -12.93
C GLY A 11 -21.22 11.15 -11.58
N ARG A 12 -22.01 11.25 -10.50
CA ARG A 12 -21.47 11.19 -9.14
C ARG A 12 -21.15 9.77 -8.70
N ASP A 13 -22.12 8.86 -8.85
CA ASP A 13 -22.02 7.45 -8.50
C ASP A 13 -22.44 6.64 -9.74
N GLY A 14 -21.84 5.46 -9.95
CA GLY A 14 -22.18 4.57 -11.06
C GLY A 14 -23.37 3.67 -10.72
N ILE A 15 -23.10 2.42 -10.33
CA ILE A 15 -24.13 1.49 -9.87
C ILE A 15 -24.26 1.55 -8.35
N VAL A 16 -25.47 1.75 -7.86
CA VAL A 16 -25.77 1.75 -6.42
C VAL A 16 -26.77 0.65 -6.08
N ALA A 17 -26.35 -0.32 -5.29
CA ALA A 17 -27.22 -1.32 -4.67
C ALA A 17 -27.37 -0.98 -3.18
N THR A 18 -28.57 -0.60 -2.77
CA THR A 18 -28.84 -0.14 -1.39
C THR A 18 -29.07 -1.29 -0.42
N ALA A 19 -28.95 -1.01 0.88
CA ALA A 19 -29.26 -1.99 1.90
C ALA A 19 -30.70 -2.54 1.75
N GLY A 20 -30.88 -3.81 2.05
CA GLY A 20 -32.16 -4.53 1.90
C GLY A 20 -32.33 -5.22 0.54
N THR A 21 -31.38 -5.07 -0.40
CA THR A 21 -31.29 -5.93 -1.57
C THR A 21 -30.43 -7.17 -1.29
N THR A 22 -30.66 -8.24 -2.04
CA THR A 22 -29.92 -9.51 -1.93
C THR A 22 -29.65 -10.07 -3.33
N GLY A 23 -28.48 -10.67 -3.52
CA GLY A 23 -28.12 -11.34 -4.78
C GLY A 23 -28.10 -10.39 -5.98
N VAL A 24 -27.62 -9.16 -5.79
CA VAL A 24 -27.34 -8.26 -6.91
C VAL A 24 -26.04 -8.69 -7.56
N VAL A 25 -26.12 -8.96 -8.86
CA VAL A 25 -24.98 -9.33 -9.69
C VAL A 25 -24.72 -8.23 -10.70
N ILE A 26 -23.50 -7.73 -10.73
CA ILE A 26 -23.00 -6.74 -11.68
C ILE A 26 -21.91 -7.43 -12.49
N ALA A 27 -22.11 -7.63 -13.79
CA ALA A 27 -21.13 -8.26 -14.65
C ALA A 27 -20.74 -7.36 -15.82
N ASP A 28 -19.47 -7.43 -16.20
CA ASP A 28 -18.92 -6.80 -17.41
C ASP A 28 -19.21 -5.29 -17.50
N LEU A 29 -19.21 -4.61 -16.34
CA LEU A 29 -19.38 -3.16 -16.25
C LEU A 29 -18.19 -2.43 -16.85
N VAL A 30 -18.44 -1.46 -17.72
CA VAL A 30 -17.49 -0.43 -18.12
C VAL A 30 -17.87 0.88 -17.44
N ALA A 31 -17.08 1.36 -16.48
CA ALA A 31 -17.31 2.64 -15.82
C ALA A 31 -16.16 3.61 -16.11
N ARG A 32 -16.51 4.81 -16.59
CA ARG A 32 -15.55 5.85 -16.97
C ARG A 32 -15.95 7.19 -16.39
N ASP A 33 -14.97 7.90 -15.84
CA ASP A 33 -15.13 9.28 -15.37
C ASP A 33 -16.24 9.47 -14.32
N VAL A 34 -16.56 8.44 -13.54
CA VAL A 34 -17.47 8.55 -12.38
C VAL A 34 -16.72 9.26 -11.25
N GLU A 35 -17.30 10.31 -10.67
CA GLU A 35 -16.61 11.16 -9.69
C GLU A 35 -16.33 10.48 -8.34
N SER A 36 -17.32 9.77 -7.79
CA SER A 36 -17.24 9.10 -6.48
C SER A 36 -17.04 7.60 -6.66
N ASP A 37 -18.11 6.81 -6.50
CA ASP A 37 -18.03 5.35 -6.47
C ASP A 37 -18.56 4.77 -7.79
N ALA A 38 -17.73 4.05 -8.54
CA ALA A 38 -18.21 3.38 -9.76
C ALA A 38 -19.21 2.26 -9.41
N ILE A 39 -18.96 1.52 -8.32
CA ILE A 39 -19.92 0.60 -7.72
C ILE A 39 -19.99 0.89 -6.22
N ARG A 40 -21.19 1.14 -5.70
CA ARG A 40 -21.46 1.14 -4.25
C ARG A 40 -22.53 0.10 -3.93
N SER A 41 -22.16 -0.95 -3.21
CA SER A 41 -23.06 -2.07 -2.90
C SER A 41 -23.20 -2.32 -1.40
N ALA A 42 -24.45 -2.40 -0.96
CA ALA A 42 -24.89 -2.89 0.33
C ALA A 42 -25.82 -4.12 0.16
N SER A 43 -25.80 -4.75 -1.02
CA SER A 43 -26.55 -5.98 -1.27
C SER A 43 -25.87 -7.14 -0.56
N THR A 44 -26.61 -7.92 0.21
CA THR A 44 -26.09 -9.19 0.73
C THR A 44 -25.93 -10.19 -0.42
N ASP A 45 -24.96 -11.09 -0.30
CA ASP A 45 -24.65 -12.12 -1.31
C ASP A 45 -24.43 -11.51 -2.72
N GLY A 46 -23.76 -10.35 -2.77
CA GLY A 46 -23.49 -9.66 -4.02
C GLY A 46 -22.38 -10.29 -4.85
N GLU A 47 -22.44 -10.13 -6.17
CA GLU A 47 -21.38 -10.55 -7.09
C GLU A 47 -21.01 -9.42 -8.04
N ILE A 48 -19.72 -9.15 -8.20
CA ILE A 48 -19.15 -8.21 -9.17
C ILE A 48 -18.17 -9.01 -10.03
N ILE A 49 -18.47 -9.20 -11.32
CA ILE A 49 -17.76 -10.14 -12.18
C ILE A 49 -17.28 -9.44 -13.44
N GLY A 50 -15.98 -9.47 -13.69
CA GLY A 50 -15.40 -8.81 -14.85
C GLY A 50 -15.60 -7.29 -14.85
N GLY A 51 -15.28 -6.67 -15.98
CA GLY A 51 -15.44 -5.24 -16.16
C GLY A 51 -14.18 -4.41 -15.95
N HIS A 52 -14.31 -3.14 -16.29
CA HIS A 52 -13.22 -2.17 -16.36
C HIS A 52 -13.68 -0.82 -15.82
N ILE A 53 -13.02 -0.35 -14.76
CA ILE A 53 -13.33 0.91 -14.09
C ILE A 53 -12.14 1.84 -14.25
N THR A 54 -12.39 3.08 -14.70
CA THR A 54 -11.36 4.10 -14.88
C THR A 54 -11.66 5.37 -14.09
N GLY A 55 -10.68 5.83 -13.31
CA GLY A 55 -10.78 7.03 -12.48
C GLY A 55 -11.70 6.88 -11.26
N GLY A 56 -12.10 8.03 -10.71
CA GLY A 56 -12.99 8.14 -9.56
C GLY A 56 -12.31 8.15 -8.20
N THR A 57 -13.09 8.43 -7.16
CA THR A 57 -12.61 8.45 -5.78
C THR A 57 -12.42 7.02 -5.26
N THR A 58 -13.43 6.17 -5.42
CA THR A 58 -13.37 4.75 -5.06
C THR A 58 -13.91 3.94 -6.23
N ALA A 59 -13.21 2.92 -6.71
CA ALA A 59 -13.80 2.11 -7.78
C ALA A 59 -14.95 1.24 -7.24
N ILE A 60 -14.73 0.52 -6.14
CA ILE A 60 -15.75 -0.36 -5.54
C ILE A 60 -15.84 -0.10 -4.02
N ASP A 61 -17.00 0.35 -3.55
CA ASP A 61 -17.34 0.43 -2.11
C ASP A 61 -18.37 -0.66 -1.76
N VAL A 62 -18.00 -1.56 -0.84
CA VAL A 62 -18.85 -2.66 -0.38
C VAL A 62 -19.08 -2.63 1.13
N SER A 63 -20.33 -2.80 1.51
CA SER A 63 -20.79 -2.80 2.92
C SER A 63 -21.55 -4.05 3.34
N ALA A 64 -21.57 -5.08 2.49
CA ALA A 64 -22.13 -6.40 2.76
C ALA A 64 -21.32 -7.50 2.03
N ALA A 65 -21.55 -8.77 2.39
CA ALA A 65 -20.87 -9.92 1.78
C ALA A 65 -20.93 -9.86 0.25
N THR A 66 -19.76 -9.84 -0.39
CA THR A 66 -19.64 -9.66 -1.84
C THR A 66 -18.45 -10.48 -2.38
N THR A 67 -18.64 -11.13 -3.52
CA THR A 67 -17.54 -11.71 -4.30
C THR A 67 -17.23 -10.81 -5.49
N ILE A 68 -15.97 -10.45 -5.66
CA ILE A 68 -15.46 -9.59 -6.71
C ILE A 68 -14.45 -10.41 -7.51
N SER A 69 -14.67 -10.60 -8.81
CA SER A 69 -13.79 -11.44 -9.62
C SER A 69 -13.49 -10.85 -10.98
N GLY A 70 -12.25 -10.98 -11.46
CA GLY A 70 -11.86 -10.59 -12.82
C GLY A 70 -12.01 -9.09 -13.15
N VAL A 71 -12.20 -8.24 -12.15
CA VAL A 71 -12.36 -6.79 -12.33
C VAL A 71 -11.00 -6.14 -12.57
N THR A 72 -10.98 -5.19 -13.49
CA THR A 72 -9.85 -4.30 -13.72
C THR A 72 -10.18 -2.87 -13.28
N ILE A 73 -9.30 -2.26 -12.48
CA ILE A 73 -9.42 -0.87 -12.00
C ILE A 73 -8.15 -0.10 -12.39
N ASP A 74 -8.31 1.05 -13.02
CA ASP A 74 -7.23 1.92 -13.48
C ASP A 74 -7.46 3.38 -13.06
N GLY A 75 -6.55 3.94 -12.25
CA GLY A 75 -6.50 5.36 -11.93
C GLY A 75 -7.52 5.89 -10.92
N ALA A 76 -8.25 5.00 -10.22
CA ALA A 76 -9.06 5.41 -9.06
C ALA A 76 -8.14 5.84 -7.89
N ALA A 77 -8.57 6.77 -7.05
CA ALA A 77 -7.80 7.12 -5.85
C ALA A 77 -7.73 5.93 -4.87
N GLU A 78 -8.86 5.28 -4.63
CA GLU A 78 -8.99 4.03 -3.90
C GLU A 78 -9.56 2.92 -4.81
N GLY A 79 -8.94 1.75 -4.85
CA GLY A 79 -9.43 0.63 -5.65
C GLY A 79 -10.69 0.01 -5.04
N ILE A 80 -10.55 -0.65 -3.89
CA ILE A 80 -11.67 -1.28 -3.18
C ILE A 80 -11.72 -0.78 -1.74
N HIS A 81 -12.87 -0.26 -1.35
CA HIS A 81 -13.22 0.03 0.03
C HIS A 81 -14.17 -1.03 0.56
N SER A 82 -13.79 -1.73 1.63
CA SER A 82 -14.65 -2.71 2.30
C SER A 82 -14.93 -2.30 3.75
N ARG A 83 -16.21 -2.22 4.07
CA ARG A 83 -16.76 -1.95 5.40
C ARG A 83 -17.83 -2.97 5.79
N SER A 84 -17.86 -4.11 5.09
CA SER A 84 -18.75 -5.23 5.35
C SER A 84 -18.35 -5.95 6.64
N PRO A 85 -19.26 -6.22 7.59
CA PRO A 85 -18.97 -7.08 8.73
C PRO A 85 -18.86 -8.57 8.32
N ASP A 86 -19.38 -8.92 7.16
CA ASP A 86 -19.32 -10.26 6.58
C ASP A 86 -18.19 -10.37 5.55
N PRO A 87 -17.70 -11.59 5.24
CA PRO A 87 -16.58 -11.78 4.32
C PRO A 87 -16.79 -11.18 2.93
N VAL A 88 -15.79 -10.41 2.48
CA VAL A 88 -15.65 -9.98 1.09
C VAL A 88 -14.49 -10.73 0.45
N ARG A 89 -14.70 -11.24 -0.76
CA ARG A 89 -13.69 -11.97 -1.53
C ARG A 89 -13.36 -11.20 -2.79
N ALA A 90 -12.07 -11.04 -3.08
CA ALA A 90 -11.56 -10.51 -4.32
C ALA A 90 -10.62 -11.54 -4.97
N ASP A 91 -11.02 -12.06 -6.12
CA ASP A 91 -10.34 -13.15 -6.80
C ASP A 91 -9.94 -12.71 -8.23
N GLU A 92 -8.65 -12.86 -8.59
CA GLU A 92 -8.15 -12.57 -9.94
C GLU A 92 -8.42 -11.12 -10.42
N ILE A 93 -8.28 -10.14 -9.52
CA ILE A 93 -8.48 -8.72 -9.86
C ILE A 93 -7.17 -8.02 -10.19
N ARG A 94 -7.25 -6.97 -11.02
CA ARG A 94 -6.15 -6.03 -11.28
C ARG A 94 -6.54 -4.63 -10.81
N ILE A 95 -5.76 -4.06 -9.91
CA ILE A 95 -5.93 -2.69 -9.41
C ILE A 95 -4.64 -1.92 -9.65
N ASP A 96 -4.72 -0.87 -10.46
CA ASP A 96 -3.72 0.19 -10.57
C ASP A 96 -4.33 1.48 -10.03
N ALA A 97 -4.29 1.65 -8.71
CA ALA A 97 -4.86 2.81 -8.01
C ALA A 97 -3.79 3.88 -7.74
N LEU A 98 -4.23 5.12 -7.57
CA LEU A 98 -3.33 6.25 -7.32
C LEU A 98 -2.79 6.22 -5.88
N ASP A 99 -3.67 6.09 -4.90
CA ASP A 99 -3.30 6.24 -3.48
C ASP A 99 -3.38 4.90 -2.73
N LEU A 100 -4.53 4.23 -2.77
CA LEU A 100 -4.80 3.03 -1.97
C LEU A 100 -5.42 1.92 -2.82
N GLY A 101 -4.81 0.74 -2.83
CA GLY A 101 -5.31 -0.40 -3.60
C GLY A 101 -6.57 -1.01 -2.98
N VAL A 102 -6.42 -1.68 -1.84
CA VAL A 102 -7.53 -2.28 -1.08
C VAL A 102 -7.51 -1.79 0.37
N ASN A 103 -8.66 -1.36 0.85
CA ASN A 103 -8.86 -0.85 2.20
C ASN A 103 -9.98 -1.63 2.90
N ALA A 104 -9.59 -2.50 3.82
CA ALA A 104 -10.53 -3.21 4.69
C ALA A 104 -10.65 -2.47 6.02
N ALA A 105 -11.83 -1.90 6.30
CA ALA A 105 -12.12 -1.23 7.55
C ALA A 105 -12.01 -2.21 8.74
N PRO A 106 -11.78 -1.72 9.97
CA PRO A 106 -11.76 -2.56 11.16
C PRO A 106 -13.03 -3.41 11.30
N GLY A 107 -12.87 -4.72 11.52
CA GLY A 107 -13.99 -5.66 11.58
C GLY A 107 -14.55 -6.07 10.22
N SER A 108 -13.87 -5.73 9.12
CA SER A 108 -14.22 -6.17 7.77
C SER A 108 -13.29 -7.28 7.28
N PRO A 109 -13.69 -8.56 7.36
CA PRO A 109 -12.88 -9.66 6.86
C PRO A 109 -12.82 -9.61 5.33
N PHE A 110 -11.59 -9.53 4.79
CA PHE A 110 -11.36 -9.42 3.36
C PHE A 110 -10.36 -10.48 2.90
N GLN A 111 -10.69 -11.21 1.85
CA GLN A 111 -9.82 -12.21 1.22
C GLN A 111 -9.39 -11.74 -0.17
N LEU A 112 -8.09 -11.80 -0.45
CA LEU A 112 -7.49 -11.46 -1.74
C LEU A 112 -6.74 -12.67 -2.32
N THR A 113 -7.14 -13.11 -3.51
CA THR A 113 -6.58 -14.30 -4.17
C THR A 113 -6.14 -14.00 -5.60
N GLY A 114 -4.92 -14.44 -5.97
CA GLY A 114 -4.48 -14.42 -7.38
C GLY A 114 -4.51 -13.03 -8.05
N SER A 115 -4.37 -11.96 -7.26
CA SER A 115 -4.64 -10.59 -7.69
C SER A 115 -3.37 -9.74 -7.78
N SER A 116 -3.41 -8.71 -8.61
CA SER A 116 -2.35 -7.69 -8.71
C SER A 116 -2.87 -6.34 -8.23
N VAL A 117 -2.23 -5.76 -7.23
CA VAL A 117 -2.64 -4.49 -6.62
C VAL A 117 -1.44 -3.57 -6.52
N HIS A 118 -1.41 -2.57 -7.40
CA HIS A 118 -0.39 -1.53 -7.43
C HIS A 118 -1.01 -0.18 -7.06
N ALA A 119 -0.42 0.45 -6.05
CA ALA A 119 -0.81 1.75 -5.50
C ALA A 119 0.32 2.27 -4.62
N LEU A 120 0.25 3.52 -4.17
CA LEU A 120 1.16 4.03 -3.14
C LEU A 120 1.07 3.21 -1.85
N GLU A 121 -0.12 2.77 -1.47
CA GLU A 121 -0.35 1.77 -0.43
C GLU A 121 -1.20 0.64 -1.02
N ALA A 122 -0.60 -0.52 -1.30
CA ALA A 122 -1.35 -1.60 -1.97
C ALA A 122 -2.51 -2.13 -1.11
N VAL A 123 -2.29 -2.30 0.19
CA VAL A 123 -3.26 -2.92 1.10
C VAL A 123 -3.25 -2.23 2.46
N ARG A 124 -4.45 -1.94 2.98
CA ARG A 124 -4.67 -1.42 4.33
C ARG A 124 -5.76 -2.25 5.02
N GLY A 125 -5.52 -2.61 6.28
CA GLY A 125 -6.46 -3.39 7.09
C GLY A 125 -6.10 -4.87 7.20
N GLN A 126 -7.05 -5.67 7.72
CA GLN A 126 -6.88 -7.12 7.87
C GLN A 126 -7.29 -7.82 6.58
N ILE A 127 -6.30 -8.10 5.73
CA ILE A 127 -6.50 -8.73 4.43
C ILE A 127 -5.82 -10.10 4.43
N GLU A 128 -6.62 -11.16 4.31
CA GLU A 128 -6.13 -12.52 4.15
C GLU A 128 -5.74 -12.75 2.69
N GLN A 129 -4.48 -13.11 2.47
CA GLN A 129 -3.91 -13.30 1.14
C GLN A 129 -3.78 -14.79 0.83
N HIS A 130 -4.29 -15.21 -0.32
CA HIS A 130 -4.21 -16.59 -0.80
C HIS A 130 -3.63 -16.67 -2.21
N GLY A 131 -2.99 -17.79 -2.52
CA GLY A 131 -2.30 -17.96 -3.80
C GLY A 131 -1.12 -16.99 -3.94
N THR A 132 -0.81 -16.62 -5.18
CA THR A 132 0.22 -15.62 -5.48
C THR A 132 -0.48 -14.29 -5.75
N ASN A 133 -0.29 -13.30 -4.88
CA ASN A 133 -0.70 -11.93 -5.12
C ASN A 133 0.53 -11.07 -5.44
N ASP A 134 0.40 -10.17 -6.41
CA ASP A 134 1.42 -9.18 -6.74
C ASP A 134 1.02 -7.83 -6.15
N LEU A 135 1.65 -7.45 -5.04
CA LEU A 135 1.32 -6.23 -4.31
C LEU A 135 2.49 -5.24 -4.38
N SER A 136 2.19 -3.98 -4.66
CA SER A 136 3.18 -2.92 -4.50
C SER A 136 3.70 -2.91 -3.07
N LEU A 137 5.04 -2.86 -2.95
CA LEU A 137 5.68 -2.74 -1.65
C LEU A 137 5.32 -1.37 -1.06
N PRO A 138 5.05 -1.29 0.26
CA PRO A 138 4.84 -0.01 0.89
C PRO A 138 6.07 0.88 0.67
N PRO A 139 5.90 2.19 0.44
CA PRO A 139 7.00 3.11 0.20
C PRO A 139 7.99 3.01 1.36
N LEU A 140 9.23 2.65 1.03
CA LEU A 140 10.29 2.56 2.02
C LEU A 140 10.52 3.96 2.60
N ASN A 141 10.59 4.08 3.93
CA ASN A 141 11.07 5.31 4.55
C ASN A 141 12.55 5.48 4.19
N LEU A 142 12.81 6.17 3.08
CA LEU A 142 14.15 6.37 2.52
C LEU A 142 15.08 7.07 3.51
N LEU A 143 14.53 7.90 4.40
CA LEU A 143 15.29 8.55 5.47
C LEU A 143 15.86 7.52 6.45
N GLY A 144 15.07 6.50 6.80
CA GLY A 144 15.54 5.36 7.60
C GLY A 144 16.50 4.45 6.83
N ALA A 145 16.16 4.11 5.59
CA ALA A 145 16.92 3.20 4.75
C ALA A 145 18.32 3.74 4.39
N ILE A 146 18.47 5.05 4.20
CA ILE A 146 19.76 5.71 3.90
C ILE A 146 20.42 6.24 5.17
N GLY A 147 19.64 6.74 6.13
CA GLY A 147 20.16 7.32 7.37
C GLY A 147 20.88 6.31 8.26
N LEU A 148 20.35 5.09 8.39
CA LEU A 148 20.98 4.03 9.20
C LEU A 148 22.39 3.65 8.71
N PRO A 149 22.60 3.34 7.40
CA PRO A 149 23.94 3.10 6.87
C PRO A 149 24.92 4.26 7.10
N LEU A 150 24.46 5.50 6.94
CA LEU A 150 25.31 6.68 7.11
C LEU A 150 25.73 6.89 8.57
N ILE A 151 24.82 6.69 9.52
CA ILE A 151 25.13 6.76 10.96
C ILE A 151 26.13 5.66 11.33
N LEU A 152 25.91 4.42 10.87
CA LEU A 152 26.83 3.31 11.10
C LEU A 152 28.21 3.58 10.51
N LEU A 153 28.26 4.12 9.29
CA LEU A 153 29.52 4.50 8.64
C LEU A 153 30.26 5.57 9.44
N ALA A 154 29.55 6.59 9.93
CA ALA A 154 30.14 7.64 10.76
C ALA A 154 30.76 7.06 12.04
N VAL A 155 30.06 6.14 12.72
CA VAL A 155 30.57 5.46 13.92
C VAL A 155 31.82 4.65 13.59
N VAL A 156 31.83 3.88 12.49
CA VAL A 156 33.01 3.11 12.08
C VAL A 156 34.20 4.02 11.78
N LEU A 157 33.98 5.11 11.02
CA LEU A 157 35.02 6.08 10.69
C LEU A 157 35.60 6.74 11.94
N GLU A 158 34.76 7.05 12.93
CA GLU A 158 35.20 7.58 14.22
C GLU A 158 36.10 6.61 14.97
N GLN A 159 35.73 5.31 15.05
CA GLN A 159 36.58 4.29 15.68
C GLN A 159 37.93 4.11 14.97
N VAL A 160 37.94 4.15 13.64
CA VAL A 160 39.19 4.11 12.84
C VAL A 160 40.05 5.35 13.13
N HIS A 161 39.44 6.52 13.29
CA HIS A 161 40.17 7.75 13.57
C HIS A 161 40.79 7.74 14.98
N VAL A 162 40.02 7.34 16.00
CA VAL A 162 40.50 7.24 17.39
C VAL A 162 41.65 6.24 17.52
N THR A 163 41.55 5.08 16.86
CA THR A 163 42.63 4.08 16.87
C THR A 163 43.90 4.57 16.17
N ARG A 164 43.79 5.32 15.08
CA ARG A 164 44.95 5.95 14.42
C ARG A 164 45.60 7.04 15.28
N GLN A 165 44.81 7.91 15.93
CA GLN A 165 45.35 8.95 16.81
C GLN A 165 46.10 8.35 18.01
N ARG A 166 45.56 7.29 18.63
CA ARG A 166 46.25 6.57 19.71
C ARG A 166 47.60 5.97 19.26
N ARG A 167 47.68 5.43 18.04
CA ARG A 167 48.94 4.90 17.48
C ARG A 167 49.95 6.00 17.15
N ALA A 168 49.50 7.18 16.69
CA ALA A 168 50.39 8.30 16.38
C ALA A 168 50.91 9.03 17.64
N GLY A 169 50.10 9.13 18.70
CA GLY A 169 50.46 9.83 19.94
C GLY A 169 51.57 9.17 20.77
N VAL A 170 51.85 7.88 20.57
CA VAL A 170 52.93 7.16 21.29
C VAL A 170 54.34 7.56 20.80
N ARG A 171 54.46 8.20 19.63
CA ARG A 171 55.77 8.52 19.02
C ARG A 171 56.30 9.94 19.32
N SER A 172 55.57 10.78 20.05
CA SER A 172 55.92 12.19 20.31
C SER A 172 55.98 12.57 21.79
N ARG A 173 56.77 11.84 22.59
CA ARG A 173 57.34 12.38 23.84
C ARG A 173 58.85 12.19 23.86
N ARG A 174 59.57 13.08 23.17
CA ARG A 174 60.95 13.45 23.53
C ARG A 174 60.86 14.80 24.21
N MET A 175 60.97 14.82 25.54
CA MET A 175 61.27 16.05 26.26
C MET A 175 62.73 16.45 25.96
N PRO A 176 63.02 17.74 25.74
CA PRO A 176 64.40 18.22 25.63
C PRO A 176 65.08 18.20 27.03
N PRO A 177 66.40 17.95 27.11
CA PRO A 177 67.11 17.94 28.38
C PRO A 177 67.25 19.37 28.93
N VAL A 178 67.10 19.52 30.25
CA VAL A 178 67.37 20.75 31.00
C VAL A 178 68.89 20.93 31.12
N PRO A 179 69.46 22.09 30.75
CA PRO A 179 70.88 22.35 30.97
C PRO A 179 71.15 22.70 32.43
N VAL A 180 72.04 21.94 33.08
CA VAL A 180 72.60 22.25 34.40
C VAL A 180 73.84 23.12 34.18
N GLY A 181 73.80 24.38 34.60
CA GLY A 181 74.97 25.26 34.65
C GLY A 181 75.89 24.88 35.81
N VAL A 182 77.19 24.83 35.55
CA VAL A 182 78.25 24.58 36.54
C VAL A 182 78.73 25.93 37.11
N PRO A 183 78.89 26.10 38.45
CA PRO A 183 79.58 27.24 39.01
C PRO A 183 81.07 26.93 39.26
N GLY A 184 81.94 27.90 38.99
CA GLY A 184 83.35 27.90 39.39
C GLY A 184 84.32 28.14 38.25
#